data_AF-A0A2N0LY59-F1
#
_entry.id   AF-A0A2N0LY59-F1
#
_cell.length_a   1.000
_cell.length_b   1.000
_cell.length_c   1.000
_cell.angle_alpha   90.00
_cell.angle_beta   90.00
_cell.angle_gamma   90.00
#
_symmetry.space_group_name_H-M   'P 1'
#
loop_
_entity.id
_entity.type
_entity.pdbx_description
1 polymer ?
#
loop_
_entity_poly.entity_id
_entity_poly.type
_entity_poly.pdbx_seq_one_letter_code
_entity_poly.pdbx_strand_id
1 'polypeptide(L)'
;MFHRLALPLIFFLFPRVGPPLFRFIRLIWRLNFDKRVPLVLRALVPLAIVYFLLPIDLIPDTLGYLGKFDDLIILAMAALLLTKLAPRHVVDEHSGNKPKDDRPQEKDPDKIVEGSSHIVDDE
;
A
#
# COMPACT_ATOMS: atom_id res chain seq x y z
N MET A 1 -7.93 36.77 2.84
CA MET A 1 -8.68 36.62 1.58
C MET A 1 -8.39 35.31 0.82
N PHE A 2 -7.39 34.49 1.21
CA PHE A 2 -7.02 33.24 0.51
C PHE A 2 -7.87 31.99 0.86
N HIS A 3 -8.46 31.92 2.05
CA HIS A 3 -9.20 30.73 2.52
C HIS A 3 -10.53 30.47 1.80
N ARG A 4 -11.07 31.45 1.06
CA ARG A 4 -12.35 31.31 0.33
C ARG A 4 -12.20 30.66 -1.05
N LEU A 5 -11.00 30.61 -1.60
CA LEU A 5 -10.70 30.01 -2.91
C LEU A 5 -10.16 28.57 -2.81
N ALA A 6 -9.49 28.22 -1.70
CA ALA A 6 -8.92 26.88 -1.51
C ALA A 6 -9.98 25.80 -1.18
N LEU A 7 -11.06 26.19 -0.49
CA LEU A 7 -12.16 25.29 -0.07
C LEU A 7 -12.83 24.50 -1.22
N PRO A 8 -13.25 25.11 -2.34
CA PRO A 8 -13.86 24.36 -3.44
C PRO A 8 -12.88 23.43 -4.15
N LEU A 9 -11.58 23.79 -4.19
CA LEU A 9 -10.55 22.96 -4.83
C LEU A 9 -10.30 21.67 -4.04
N ILE A 10 -10.24 21.75 -2.71
CA ILE A 10 -10.08 20.59 -1.81
C ILE A 10 -11.29 19.66 -1.93
N PHE A 11 -12.51 20.21 -1.95
CA PHE A 11 -13.73 19.42 -2.07
C PHE A 11 -13.82 18.68 -3.42
N PHE A 12 -13.36 19.30 -4.51
CA PHE A 12 -13.37 18.69 -5.84
C PHE A 12 -12.29 17.60 -6.01
N LEU A 13 -11.14 17.72 -5.33
CA LEU A 13 -10.05 16.74 -5.40
C LEU A 13 -10.31 15.50 -4.52
N PHE A 14 -11.00 15.67 -3.38
CA PHE A 14 -11.26 14.63 -2.38
C PHE A 14 -11.87 13.32 -2.94
N PRO A 15 -12.91 13.32 -3.80
CA PRO A 15 -13.51 12.08 -4.31
C PRO A 15 -12.57 11.27 -5.20
N ARG A 16 -11.53 11.90 -5.77
CA ARG A 16 -10.55 11.22 -6.63
C ARG A 16 -9.42 10.56 -5.83
N VAL A 17 -9.06 11.12 -4.68
CA VAL A 17 -7.89 10.68 -3.88
C VAL A 17 -8.28 9.74 -2.73
N GLY A 18 -9.53 9.81 -2.25
CA GLY A 18 -9.99 8.96 -1.13
C GLY A 18 -9.92 7.44 -1.38
N PRO A 19 -10.55 6.91 -2.45
CA PRO A 19 -10.59 5.47 -2.70
C PRO A 19 -9.22 4.78 -2.86
N PRO A 20 -8.22 5.35 -3.57
CA PRO A 20 -6.90 4.73 -3.66
C PRO A 20 -6.14 4.78 -2.32
N LEU A 21 -6.32 5.84 -1.53
CA LEU A 21 -5.63 6.00 -0.26
C LEU A 21 -6.04 4.92 0.76
N PHE A 22 -7.34 4.60 0.84
CA PHE A 22 -7.83 3.55 1.73
C PHE A 22 -7.26 2.17 1.38
N ARG A 23 -7.15 1.86 0.08
CA ARG A 23 -6.51 0.61 -0.38
C ARG A 23 -5.04 0.57 -0.01
N PHE A 24 -4.34 1.70 -0.15
CA PHE A 24 -2.93 1.82 0.19
C PHE A 24 -2.67 1.65 1.68
N ILE A 25 -3.47 2.28 2.54
CA ILE A 25 -3.39 2.10 4.00
C ILE A 25 -3.66 0.63 4.38
N ARG A 26 -4.69 0.01 3.77
CA ARG A 26 -5.00 -1.42 3.99
C ARG A 26 -3.86 -2.34 3.53
N LEU A 27 -3.20 -2.01 2.43
CA LEU A 27 -2.03 -2.74 1.92
C LEU A 27 -0.88 -2.66 2.93
N ILE A 28 -0.50 -1.44 3.35
CA ILE A 28 0.55 -1.21 4.35
C ILE A 28 0.26 -1.99 5.63
N TRP A 29 -0.98 -1.92 6.11
CA TRP A 29 -1.40 -2.65 7.30
C TRP A 29 -1.16 -4.15 7.15
N ARG A 30 -1.62 -4.75 6.04
CA ARG A 30 -1.42 -6.18 5.78
C ARG A 30 0.06 -6.56 5.65
N LEU A 31 0.85 -5.74 4.97
CA LEU A 31 2.29 -5.96 4.83
C LEU A 31 3.02 -5.94 6.18
N ASN A 32 2.61 -5.07 7.09
CA ASN A 32 3.23 -4.96 8.41
C ASN A 32 3.05 -6.25 9.25
N PHE A 33 1.88 -6.89 9.14
CA PHE A 33 1.60 -8.16 9.82
C PHE A 33 2.09 -9.41 9.10
N ASP A 34 2.59 -9.30 7.86
CA ASP A 34 3.10 -10.44 7.11
C ASP A 34 4.52 -10.84 7.58
N LYS A 35 4.66 -12.12 7.96
CA LYS A 35 5.93 -12.69 8.44
C LYS A 35 7.03 -12.71 7.36
N ARG A 36 6.66 -12.73 6.08
CA ARG A 36 7.57 -12.75 4.92
C ARG A 36 8.26 -11.40 4.71
N VAL A 37 7.72 -10.32 5.26
CA VAL A 37 8.33 -8.99 5.20
C VAL A 37 9.44 -8.89 6.26
N PRO A 38 10.67 -8.45 5.89
CA PRO A 38 11.76 -8.22 6.84
C PRO A 38 11.32 -7.40 8.06
N LEU A 39 11.76 -7.82 9.26
CA LEU A 39 11.45 -7.16 10.53
C LEU A 39 11.77 -5.66 10.52
N VAL A 40 12.91 -5.30 9.91
CA VAL A 40 13.34 -3.90 9.76
C VAL A 40 12.30 -3.07 9.00
N LEU A 41 11.74 -3.61 7.92
CA LEU A 41 10.77 -2.89 7.08
C LEU A 41 9.43 -2.74 7.76
N ARG A 42 8.92 -3.82 8.38
CA ARG A 42 7.64 -3.76 9.12
C ARG A 42 7.73 -2.84 10.34
N ALA A 43 8.93 -2.65 10.91
CA ALA A 43 9.16 -1.74 12.03
C ALA A 43 9.18 -0.25 11.61
N LEU A 44 9.40 0.08 10.33
CA LEU A 44 9.45 1.49 9.86
C LEU A 44 8.14 2.24 10.11
N VAL A 45 7.00 1.60 9.84
CA VAL A 45 5.68 2.21 10.00
C VAL A 45 5.31 2.49 11.47
N PRO A 46 5.41 1.52 12.41
CA PRO A 46 5.16 1.81 13.82
C PRO A 46 6.21 2.76 14.39
N LEU A 47 7.47 2.71 13.94
CA LEU A 47 8.48 3.67 14.34
C LEU A 47 8.13 5.10 13.89
N ALA A 48 7.67 5.27 12.64
CA ALA A 48 7.19 6.57 12.14
C ALA A 48 5.96 7.06 12.91
N ILE A 49 5.04 6.17 13.32
CA ILE A 49 3.89 6.54 14.14
C ILE A 49 4.32 6.95 15.55
N VAL A 50 5.21 6.18 16.20
CA VAL A 50 5.75 6.53 17.52
C VAL A 50 6.45 7.86 17.45
N TYR A 51 7.25 8.07 16.41
CA TYR A 51 7.93 9.33 16.16
C TYR A 51 6.94 10.50 16.03
N PHE A 52 5.88 10.36 15.23
CA PHE A 52 4.82 11.37 15.11
C PHE A 52 4.11 11.71 16.44
N LEU A 53 4.05 10.75 17.36
CA LEU A 53 3.44 10.94 18.68
C LEU A 53 4.40 11.53 19.72
N LEU A 54 5.70 11.54 19.43
CA LEU A 54 6.70 12.12 20.33
C LEU A 54 6.67 13.65 20.21
N PRO A 55 6.86 14.39 21.32
CA PRO A 55 6.90 15.85 21.33
C PRO A 55 8.26 16.41 20.80
N ILE A 56 8.95 15.64 19.95
CA ILE A 56 10.28 15.95 19.45
C ILE A 56 10.17 16.10 17.93
N ASP A 57 10.24 17.33 17.43
CA ASP A 57 10.31 17.60 16.00
C ASP A 57 11.75 17.44 15.49
N LEU A 58 12.00 16.53 14.53
CA LEU A 58 13.29 16.37 13.84
C LEU A 58 13.69 17.66 13.15
N ILE A 59 12.72 18.37 12.59
CA ILE A 59 12.89 19.65 11.94
C ILE A 59 12.44 20.75 12.90
N PRO A 60 13.37 21.55 13.44
CA PRO A 60 13.02 22.62 14.36
C PRO A 60 12.05 23.61 13.69
N ASP A 61 11.02 24.02 14.41
CA ASP A 61 9.99 25.01 14.01
C ASP A 61 10.54 26.31 13.40
N THR A 62 11.82 26.58 13.59
CA THR A 62 12.60 27.66 12.95
C THR A 62 12.54 27.67 11.41
N LEU A 63 12.19 26.56 10.75
CA LEU A 63 11.99 26.46 9.30
C LEU A 63 10.59 26.91 8.83
N GLY A 64 9.76 27.44 9.73
CA GLY A 64 8.43 27.95 9.42
C GLY A 64 7.45 26.84 9.06
N TYR A 65 6.69 26.99 7.97
CA TYR A 65 5.67 26.01 7.57
C TYR A 65 6.22 24.63 7.22
N LEU A 66 7.50 24.51 6.86
CA LEU A 66 8.14 23.24 6.47
C LEU A 66 8.27 22.26 7.63
N GLY A 67 8.48 22.76 8.86
CA GLY A 67 8.60 21.90 10.05
C GLY A 67 7.34 21.07 10.30
N LYS A 68 6.16 21.62 9.98
CA LYS A 68 4.86 20.94 10.17
C LYS A 68 4.58 19.81 9.20
N PHE A 69 5.29 19.75 8.07
CA PHE A 69 5.10 18.70 7.06
C PHE A 69 6.06 17.53 7.24
N ASP A 70 7.09 17.67 8.09
CA ASP A 70 8.13 16.65 8.27
C ASP A 70 7.54 15.30 8.67
N ASP A 71 6.61 15.30 9.62
CA ASP A 71 5.94 14.08 10.07
C ASP A 71 5.22 13.32 8.95
N LEU A 72 4.53 14.06 8.08
CA LEU A 72 3.83 13.49 6.93
C LEU A 72 4.84 12.94 5.92
N ILE A 73 5.96 13.63 5.73
CA ILE A 73 7.05 13.20 4.85
C ILE A 73 7.68 11.92 5.39
N ILE A 74 7.97 11.85 6.70
CA ILE A 74 8.55 10.69 7.37
C ILE A 74 7.60 9.49 7.26
N LEU A 75 6.30 9.69 7.54
CA LEU A 75 5.29 8.63 7.42
C LEU A 75 5.16 8.13 5.97
N ALA A 76 5.11 9.05 5.01
CA ALA A 76 5.05 8.71 3.59
C ALA A 76 6.31 7.97 3.11
N MET A 77 7.48 8.40 3.59
CA MET A 77 8.77 7.76 3.29
C MET A 77 8.81 6.34 3.86
N ALA A 78 8.38 6.14 5.11
CA ALA A 78 8.30 4.82 5.73
C ALA A 78 7.36 3.89 4.95
N ALA A 79 6.19 4.38 4.54
CA ALA A 79 5.26 3.64 3.70
C ALA A 79 5.84 3.30 2.31
N LEU A 80 6.56 4.24 1.70
CA LEU A 80 7.21 4.05 0.40
C LEU A 80 8.35 3.03 0.50
N LEU A 81 9.18 3.10 1.53
CA LEU A 81 10.25 2.13 1.78
C LEU A 81 9.67 0.74 2.04
N LEU A 82 8.64 0.63 2.86
CA LEU A 82 7.96 -0.64 3.10
C LEU A 82 7.44 -1.25 1.80
N THR A 83 6.72 -0.48 0.97
CA THR A 83 6.14 -1.01 -0.27
C THR A 83 7.17 -1.29 -1.35
N LYS A 84 8.26 -0.51 -1.41
CA LYS A 84 9.31 -0.64 -2.43
C LYS A 84 10.33 -1.74 -2.10
N LEU A 85 10.67 -1.93 -0.82
CA LEU A 85 11.64 -2.94 -0.38
C LEU A 85 10.97 -4.24 0.08
N ALA A 86 9.66 -4.26 0.35
CA ALA A 86 8.95 -5.50 0.62
C ALA A 86 9.03 -6.45 -0.59
N PRO A 87 9.02 -7.78 -0.36
CA PRO A 87 9.03 -8.74 -1.44
C PRO A 87 7.82 -8.52 -2.38
N ARG A 88 8.08 -8.34 -3.68
CA ARG A 88 7.03 -8.01 -4.67
C ARG A 88 5.88 -9.01 -4.68
N HIS A 89 6.17 -10.30 -4.51
CA HIS A 89 5.14 -11.34 -4.45
C HIS A 89 4.12 -11.12 -3.31
N VAL A 90 4.56 -10.61 -2.15
CA VAL A 90 3.67 -10.28 -1.03
C VAL A 90 2.86 -9.01 -1.34
N VAL A 91 3.51 -8.01 -1.94
CA VAL A 91 2.83 -6.75 -2.34
C VAL A 91 1.73 -7.02 -3.35
N ASP A 92 2.00 -7.83 -4.37
CA ASP A 92 1.06 -8.16 -5.44
C ASP A 92 -0.13 -8.97 -4.91
N GLU A 93 0.13 -9.96 -4.03
CA GLU A 93 -0.91 -10.76 -3.36
C GLU A 93 -1.86 -9.88 -2.54
N HIS A 94 -1.31 -8.94 -1.76
CA HIS A 94 -2.11 -8.11 -0.86
C HIS A 94 -2.75 -6.90 -1.55
N SER A 95 -2.17 -6.41 -2.66
CA SER A 95 -2.71 -5.28 -3.43
C SER A 95 -3.92 -5.67 -4.27
N GLY A 96 -4.16 -6.97 -4.46
CA GLY A 96 -5.24 -7.46 -5.31
C GLY A 96 -4.96 -7.29 -6.80
N ASN A 97 -3.78 -6.77 -7.16
CA ASN A 97 -3.24 -6.88 -8.50
C ASN A 97 -2.78 -8.32 -8.68
N LYS A 98 -3.72 -9.22 -8.96
CA LYS A 98 -3.34 -10.50 -9.57
C LYS A 98 -2.57 -10.13 -10.85
N PRO A 99 -1.37 -10.71 -11.09
CA PRO A 99 -0.73 -10.61 -12.38
C PRO A 99 -1.79 -10.88 -13.44
N LYS A 100 -1.92 -10.00 -14.44
CA LYS A 100 -2.76 -10.32 -15.60
C LYS A 100 -2.26 -11.66 -16.11
N ASP A 101 -3.09 -12.67 -15.93
CA ASP A 101 -2.82 -13.97 -16.47
C ASP A 101 -3.01 -13.81 -17.98
N ASP A 102 -1.90 -13.62 -18.71
CA ASP A 102 -1.92 -13.52 -20.18
C ASP A 102 -2.29 -14.86 -20.83
N ARG A 103 -2.56 -15.89 -20.03
CA ARG A 103 -3.28 -17.09 -20.48
C ARG A 103 -4.68 -16.65 -20.92
N PRO A 104 -5.12 -16.97 -22.15
CA PRO A 104 -6.50 -16.74 -22.56
C PRO A 104 -7.41 -17.50 -21.60
N GLN A 105 -8.01 -16.79 -20.64
CA GLN A 105 -9.03 -17.37 -19.79
C GLN A 105 -10.26 -17.55 -20.68
N GLU A 106 -10.51 -18.79 -21.09
CA GLU A 106 -11.73 -19.19 -21.77
C GLU A 106 -12.89 -18.87 -20.80
N LYS A 107 -13.58 -17.75 -21.06
CA LYS A 107 -14.67 -17.22 -20.23
C LYS A 107 -15.93 -18.08 -20.24
N ASP A 108 -15.93 -19.14 -21.03
CA ASP A 108 -17.04 -20.05 -21.21
C ASP A 108 -16.93 -21.22 -20.20
N PRO A 109 -17.72 -21.21 -19.12
CA PRO A 109 -17.68 -22.27 -18.12
C PRO A 109 -18.11 -23.63 -18.71
N ASP A 110 -18.84 -23.64 -19.82
CA ASP A 110 -19.37 -24.87 -20.45
C ASP A 110 -18.32 -25.57 -21.32
N LYS A 111 -17.18 -24.91 -21.59
CA LYS A 111 -16.06 -25.46 -22.36
C LYS A 111 -14.89 -25.91 -21.48
N ILE A 112 -15.07 -25.91 -20.16
CA ILE A 112 -14.10 -26.46 -19.22
C ILE A 112 -14.27 -27.98 -19.24
N VAL A 113 -13.50 -28.66 -20.09
CA VAL A 113 -13.44 -30.11 -20.08
C VAL A 113 -12.70 -30.52 -18.80
N GLU A 114 -13.43 -30.97 -17.78
CA GLU A 114 -12.85 -31.63 -16.61
C GLU A 114 -12.13 -32.90 -17.08
N GLY A 115 -10.82 -32.78 -17.31
CA GLY A 115 -9.97 -33.90 -17.63
C GLY A 115 -9.84 -34.81 -16.42
N SER A 116 -10.67 -35.83 -16.34
CA SER A 116 -10.43 -37.00 -15.49
C SER A 116 -9.16 -37.67 -15.99
N SER A 117 -8.06 -37.52 -15.25
CA SER A 117 -6.83 -38.27 -15.50
C SER A 117 -6.91 -39.57 -14.72
N HIS A 118 -7.17 -40.67 -15.42
CA HIS A 118 -6.95 -42.00 -14.88
C HIS A 118 -5.46 -42.30 -15.07
N ILE A 119 -4.71 -42.30 -13.97
CA ILE A 119 -3.31 -42.73 -13.98
C ILE A 119 -3.35 -44.24 -14.18
N VAL A 120 -3.01 -44.68 -15.39
CA VAL A 120 -2.71 -46.08 -15.64
C VAL A 120 -1.28 -46.26 -15.16
N ASP A 121 -1.13 -46.92 -14.02
CA ASP A 121 0.16 -47.43 -13.58
C ASP A 121 0.51 -48.58 -14.54
N ASP A 122 1.46 -48.35 -15.45
CA ASP A 122 2.07 -49.40 -16.25
C ASP A 122 3.00 -50.23 -15.32
N GLU A 123 2.65 -51.50 -15.16
CA GLU A 123 3.31 -52.52 -14.31
C GLU A 123 4.72 -52.91 -14.78
#